data_AF-B5IHM0-F1
#
_entry.id   AF-B5IHM0-F1
#
_cell.length_a   1.000
_cell.length_b   1.000
_cell.length_c   1.000
_cell.angle_alpha   90.00
_cell.angle_beta   90.00
_cell.angle_gamma   90.00
#
_symmetry.space_group_name_H-M   'P 1'
#
loop_
_entity.id
_entity.type
_entity.pdbx_description
1 polymer ?
#
loop_
_entity_poly.entity_id
_entity_poly.type
_entity_poly.pdbx_seq_one_letter_code
_entity_poly.pdbx_strand_id
1 'polypeptide(L)' 'MEGGANKNVTLENILKITGVSKEYLQNIADELYERGITSKLMDKTPYLEVFDDHEFKEYLIERLKDVEEKIVKLCSY' A
#
# COMPACT_ATOMS: atom_id res chain seq x y z
N MET A 1 21.96 -14.82 11.23
CA MET A 1 20.62 -14.21 11.18
C MET A 1 20.79 -12.90 10.44
N GLU A 2 20.63 -12.93 9.12
CA GLU A 2 20.67 -11.70 8.33
C GLU A 2 19.38 -10.94 8.64
N GLY A 3 19.51 -9.83 9.38
CA GLY A 3 18.42 -8.90 9.57
C GLY A 3 18.04 -8.36 8.21
N GLY A 4 16.87 -8.74 7.71
CA GLY A 4 16.30 -8.15 6.50
C GLY A 4 16.29 -6.64 6.66
N ALA A 5 16.94 -5.92 5.74
CA ALA A 5 16.95 -4.48 5.79
C ALA A 5 15.51 -3.97 5.63
N ASN A 6 14.97 -3.34 6.68
CA ASN A 6 13.65 -2.70 6.62
C ASN A 6 13.63 -1.69 5.47
N LYS A 7 12.65 -1.83 4.57
CA LYS A 7 12.53 -1.01 3.37
C LYS A 7 11.50 0.08 3.59
N ASN A 8 11.88 1.33 3.33
CA ASN A 8 10.96 2.45 3.38
C ASN A 8 10.33 2.68 2.01
N VAL A 9 9.00 2.66 1.95
CA VAL A 9 8.22 2.96 0.75
C VAL A 9 7.38 4.20 1.00
N THR A 10 7.59 5.26 0.21
CA THR A 10 6.81 6.49 0.37
C THR A 10 5.42 6.33 -0.26
N LEU A 11 4.40 6.89 0.39
CA LEU A 11 3.04 6.89 -0.19
C LEU A 11 2.98 7.68 -1.50
N GLU A 12 3.82 8.71 -1.68
CA GLU A 12 3.91 9.42 -2.96
C GLU A 12 4.39 8.54 -4.11
N ASN A 13 5.32 7.61 -3.87
CA ASN A 13 5.80 6.73 -4.92
C ASN A 13 4.71 5.74 -5.33
N ILE A 14 3.98 5.18 -4.35
CA ILE A 14 2.85 4.30 -4.64
C ILE A 14 1.78 5.08 -5.41
N LEU A 15 1.42 6.28 -4.96
CA LEU A 15 0.47 7.16 -5.62
C LEU A 15 0.84 7.45 -7.09
N LYS A 16 2.12 7.79 -7.35
CA LYS A 16 2.61 8.06 -8.71
C LYS A 16 2.55 6.85 -9.63
N ILE A 17 2.77 5.65 -9.09
CA ILE A 17 2.78 4.40 -9.87
C ILE A 17 1.35 3.91 -10.12
N THR A 18 0.49 3.93 -9.11
CA THR A 18 -0.83 3.28 -9.17
C THR A 18 -1.94 4.22 -9.60
N GLY A 19 -1.75 5.54 -9.46
CA GLY A 19 -2.74 6.55 -9.83
C GLY A 19 -4.02 6.53 -8.98
N VAL A 20 -4.05 5.76 -7.88
CA VAL A 20 -5.22 5.70 -6.97
C VAL A 20 -5.38 6.99 -6.17
N SER A 21 -6.51 7.20 -5.51
CA SER A 21 -6.68 8.38 -4.66
C SER A 21 -5.78 8.30 -3.40
N LYS A 22 -5.31 9.46 -2.93
CA LYS A 22 -4.54 9.55 -1.68
C LYS A 22 -5.31 8.98 -0.48
N GLU A 23 -6.62 9.21 -0.42
CA GLU A 23 -7.49 8.69 0.63
C GLU A 23 -7.56 7.16 0.61
N TYR A 24 -7.72 6.56 -0.56
CA TYR A 24 -7.74 5.10 -0.68
C TYR A 24 -6.40 4.48 -0.30
N LEU A 25 -5.29 5.09 -0.73
CA LEU A 25 -3.96 4.65 -0.35
C LEU A 25 -3.71 4.78 1.16
N GLN A 26 -4.25 5.81 1.80
CA GLN A 26 -4.20 5.97 3.26
C GLN A 26 -4.92 4.81 3.96
N ASN A 27 -6.09 4.41 3.46
CA ASN A 27 -6.81 3.26 4.01
C ASN A 27 -6.01 1.96 3.88
N ILE A 28 -5.36 1.70 2.73
CA ILE A 28 -4.49 0.52 2.55
C ILE A 28 -3.31 0.56 3.53
N ALA A 29 -2.68 1.73 3.68
CA ALA A 29 -1.59 1.94 4.64
C ALA A 29 -2.04 1.68 6.09
N ASP A 30 -3.30 2.02 6.41
CA ASP A 30 -3.88 1.76 7.72
C ASP A 30 -4.12 0.27 7.94
N GLU A 31 -4.70 -0.43 6.96
CA GLU A 31 -4.90 -1.89 6.96
C GLU A 31 -3.57 -2.67 7.14
N LEU A 32 -2.51 -2.25 6.44
CA LEU A 32 -1.17 -2.85 6.52
C LEU A 32 -0.52 -2.67 7.90
N TYR A 33 -0.74 -1.53 8.55
CA TYR A 33 -0.25 -1.26 9.90
C TYR A 33 -0.97 -2.09 10.95
N GLU A 34 -2.30 -2.16 10.88
CA GLU A 34 -3.11 -2.98 11.79
C GLU A 34 -2.73 -4.47 11.73
N ARG A 35 -2.31 -4.93 10.55
CA ARG A 35 -1.79 -6.29 10.32
C ARG A 35 -0.35 -6.50 10.79
N GLY A 36 0.37 -5.45 11.21
CA GLY A 36 1.77 -5.54 11.62
C GLY A 36 2.74 -5.72 10.45
N ILE A 37 2.30 -5.56 9.20
CA ILE A 37 3.13 -5.69 7.99
C ILE A 37 4.03 -4.46 7.84
N THR A 38 3.56 -3.30 8.33
CA THR A 38 4.29 -2.03 8.25
C THR A 38 4.24 -1.24 9.55
N SER A 39 5.20 -0.33 9.77
CA SER A 39 5.06 0.77 10.74
C SER A 39 4.71 2.09 10.05
N LYS A 40 3.93 2.95 10.76
CA LYS A 40 3.58 4.30 10.29
C LYS A 40 4.48 5.33 10.97
N LEU A 41 5.13 6.18 10.17
CA LEU A 41 5.74 7.43 10.64
C LEU A 41 5.18 8.58 9.81
N MET A 42 4.23 9.32 10.39
CA MET A 42 3.36 10.30 9.71
C MET A 42 3.90 11.74 9.70
N ASP A 43 5.10 12.01 10.25
CA ASP A 43 5.41 13.36 10.72
C ASP A 43 5.84 14.36 9.64
N LYS A 44 6.27 13.94 8.43
CA LYS A 44 6.72 14.89 7.36
C LYS A 44 6.49 14.41 5.93
N THR A 45 6.78 13.14 5.65
CA THR A 45 6.48 12.49 4.36
C THR A 45 5.96 11.11 4.72
N PRO A 46 4.68 10.78 4.49
CA PRO A 46 4.15 9.48 4.86
C PRO A 46 4.92 8.38 4.14
N TYR A 47 5.55 7.51 4.92
CA TYR A 47 6.19 6.30 4.43
C TYR A 47 5.77 5.10 5.27
N LEU A 48 5.79 3.95 4.62
CA LEU A 48 5.61 2.65 5.22
C LEU A 48 6.99 2.02 5.39
N GLU A 49 7.37 1.73 6.62
CA GLU A 49 8.48 0.83 6.88
C GLU A 49 7.96 -0.60 6.74
N VAL A 50 8.45 -1.34 5.74
CA VAL A 50 7.97 -2.68 5.40
C VAL A 50 8.78 -3.72 6.17
N PHE A 51 8.09 -4.54 6.97
CA PHE A 51 8.67 -5.64 7.74
C PHE A 51 8.57 -6.98 7.01
N ASP A 52 7.51 -7.17 6.22
CA ASP A 52 7.32 -8.34 5.35
C ASP A 52 7.05 -7.87 3.91
N ASP A 53 8.07 -7.99 3.05
CA ASP A 53 8.00 -7.55 1.65
C ASP A 53 7.10 -8.43 0.79
N HIS A 54 6.92 -9.71 1.16
CA HIS A 54 6.04 -10.62 0.42
C HIS A 54 4.58 -10.29 0.71
N GLU A 55 4.19 -10.26 1.98
CA GLU A 55 2.82 -9.94 2.37
C GLU A 55 2.43 -8.51 1.96
N PHE A 56 3.35 -7.55 2.04
CA PHE A 56 3.12 -6.19 1.56
C PHE A 56 2.75 -6.15 0.08
N LYS A 57 3.51 -6.87 -0.77
CA LYS A 57 3.27 -6.90 -2.22
C LYS A 57 1.95 -7.58 -2.55
N GLU A 58 1.69 -8.75 -1.97
CA GLU A 58 0.46 -9.50 -2.22
C GLU A 58 -0.77 -8.67 -1.83
N TYR A 59 -0.76 -8.09 -0.63
CA TYR A 59 -1.87 -7.27 -0.15
C TYR A 59 -2.10 -6.05 -1.04
N LEU A 60 -1.04 -5.31 -1.39
CA LEU A 60 -1.17 -4.14 -2.25
C LEU A 60 -1.73 -4.51 -3.64
N ILE A 61 -1.28 -5.62 -4.22
CA ILE A 61 -1.78 -6.11 -5.52
C ILE A 61 -3.27 -6.49 -5.42
N GLU A 62 -3.68 -7.20 -4.38
CA GLU A 62 -5.06 -7.60 -4.16
C GLU A 62 -6.00 -6.38 -4.12
N ARG A 63 -5.66 -5.37 -3.31
CA ARG A 63 -6.46 -4.14 -3.19
C ARG A 63 -6.52 -3.35 -4.50
N LEU A 64 -5.44 -3.32 -5.27
CA LEU A 64 -5.44 -2.66 -6.59
C LEU A 64 -6.32 -3.41 -7.61
N LYS A 65 -6.34 -4.74 -7.59
CA LYS A 65 -7.24 -5.54 -8.43
C LYS A 65 -8.72 -5.29 -8.10
N ASP A 66 -9.06 -5.14 -6.82
CA ASP A 66 -10.43 -4.78 -6.41
C ASP A 66 -10.88 -3.45 -7.04
N VAL A 67 -9.96 -2.49 -7.18
CA VAL A 67 -10.25 -1.20 -7.84
C VAL A 67 -10.44 -1.39 -9.34
N GLU A 68 -9.56 -2.16 -9.99
CA GLU A 68 -9.68 -2.49 -11.41
C GLU A 68 -11.03 -3.16 -11.73
N GLU A 69 -11.43 -4.15 -10.94
CA GLU A 69 -12.71 -4.84 -11.10
C GLU A 69 -13.92 -3.90 -10.96
N LYS A 70 -13.87 -2.95 -10.02
CA LYS A 70 -14.94 -1.95 -9.83
C LYS A 70 -15.04 -1.02 -11.05
N ILE A 71 -13.90 -0.61 -11.62
CA ILE A 71 -13.86 0.21 -12.83
C ILE A 71 -14.42 -0.56 -14.03
N VAL A 72 -14.00 -1.81 -14.23
CA VAL A 72 -14.51 -2.66 -15.31
C VAL A 72 -16.02 -2.83 -15.22
N LYS A 73 -16.55 -3.07 -14.01
CA LYS A 73 -18.00 -3.17 -13.78
C LYS A 73 -18.72 -1.88 -14.16
N LEU A 74 -18.22 -0.71 -13.73
CA LEU A 74 -18.81 0.59 -14.08
C LEU A 74 -18.84 0.85 -15.59
N CYS A 75 -17.78 0.52 -16.31
CA CYS A 75 -17.68 0.71 -17.76
C CYS A 75 -18.47 -0.32 -18.59
N SER A 76 -19.01 -1.36 -17.94
CA SER A 76 -19.82 -2.40 -18.58
C SER A 76 -21.33 -2.14 -18.48
N TYR A 77 -21.75 -1.04 -17.83
CA TYR A 77 -23.12 -0.52 -17.81
C TYR A 77 -23.33 0.55 -18.89
#